data_AF-A0A7X2BK02-F1
#
_entry.id   AF-A0A7X2BK02-F1
#
_cell.length_a   1.000
_cell.length_b   1.000
_cell.length_c   1.000
_cell.angle_alpha   90.00
_cell.angle_beta   90.00
_cell.angle_gamma   90.00
#
_symmetry.space_group_name_H-M   'P 1'
#
loop_
_entity.id
_entity.type
_entity.pdbx_description
1 polymer ?
#
loop_
_entity_poly.entity_id
_entity_poly.type
_entity_poly.pdbx_seq_one_letter_code
_entity_poly.pdbx_strand_id
1 'polypeptide(L)'
;MKAILRKCKQEDLSYVSGVLENYASLTNDSLRKELLAQAEKSSSARDELIELMDKQIRYFGSSDLAYFARSLFNSDGGVSANEMIADVCEKSKVKIKLGGSVESRLEKLVTAVVEKELLSKTPDELAKAFKDMGIEDIDRDKVMEHLKSNGKMAILPIIFQILGPKVALGIIEVIIISIIAQIVGREAAKVLVKEIVKRNPWLNALGPWMWGLSAAWLAFDVQGPAYRKTVPICLYLGVVGLRDGPETPITDLAETTD
;
A
#
# COMPACT_ATOMS: atom_id res chain seq x y z
N MET A 1 11.41 6.71 -5.06
CA MET A 1 11.07 5.41 -4.43
C MET A 1 12.28 4.70 -3.84
N LYS A 2 13.51 4.98 -4.28
CA LYS A 2 14.74 4.33 -3.79
C LYS A 2 14.88 4.12 -2.29
N ALA A 3 14.59 5.14 -1.47
CA ALA A 3 14.71 5.03 -0.01
C ALA A 3 13.84 3.89 0.55
N ILE A 4 12.56 3.84 0.16
CA ILE A 4 11.65 2.78 0.61
C ILE A 4 11.98 1.42 -0.03
N LEU A 5 12.45 1.40 -1.27
CA LEU A 5 12.90 0.17 -1.94
C LEU A 5 14.10 -0.47 -1.22
N ARG A 6 14.96 0.31 -0.57
CA ARG A 6 16.06 -0.25 0.24
C ARG A 6 15.56 -1.02 1.47
N LYS A 7 14.39 -0.66 2.03
CA LYS A 7 13.75 -1.36 3.15
C LYS A 7 13.04 -2.66 2.74
N CYS A 8 12.79 -2.87 1.45
CA CYS A 8 12.11 -4.06 0.94
C CYS A 8 12.96 -5.31 1.16
N LYS A 9 12.39 -6.38 1.72
CA LYS A 9 12.98 -7.73 1.70
C LYS A 9 12.95 -8.30 0.28
N GLN A 10 13.56 -9.46 0.07
CA GLN A 10 13.60 -10.08 -1.27
C GLN A 10 12.20 -10.36 -1.81
N GLU A 11 11.27 -10.77 -0.95
CA GLU A 11 9.90 -11.08 -1.33
C GLU A 11 9.12 -9.82 -1.70
N ASP A 12 9.39 -8.71 -1.00
CA ASP A 12 8.83 -7.39 -1.31
C ASP A 12 9.30 -6.94 -2.71
N LEU A 13 10.61 -7.08 -3.00
CA LEU A 13 11.18 -6.77 -4.33
C LEU A 13 10.61 -7.70 -5.42
N SER A 14 10.41 -8.97 -5.10
CA SER A 14 9.82 -9.95 -6.02
C SER A 14 8.39 -9.60 -6.38
N TYR A 15 7.58 -9.20 -5.39
CA TYR A 15 6.22 -8.72 -5.64
C TYR A 15 6.22 -7.46 -6.52
N VAL A 16 6.99 -6.43 -6.15
CA VAL A 16 7.02 -5.18 -6.93
C VAL A 16 7.50 -5.45 -8.37
N SER A 17 8.50 -6.32 -8.55
CA SER A 17 8.96 -6.79 -9.86
C SER A 17 7.85 -7.47 -10.67
N GLY A 18 7.01 -8.28 -10.01
CA GLY A 18 5.84 -8.93 -10.59
C GLY A 18 4.79 -7.93 -11.08
N VAL A 19 4.46 -6.90 -10.30
CA VAL A 19 3.52 -5.84 -10.72
C VAL A 19 4.08 -5.03 -11.89
N LEU A 20 5.41 -4.84 -11.93
CA LEU A 20 6.08 -4.14 -13.02
C LEU A 20 6.07 -4.92 -14.34
N GLU A 21 5.85 -6.24 -14.34
CA GLU A 21 5.82 -7.04 -15.57
C GLU A 21 4.88 -6.46 -16.63
N ASN A 22 5.43 -6.18 -17.80
CA ASN A 22 4.66 -5.79 -18.96
C ASN A 22 5.43 -6.12 -20.23
N TYR A 23 4.86 -7.02 -21.04
CA TYR A 23 5.48 -7.46 -22.29
C TYR A 23 5.54 -6.38 -23.38
N ALA A 24 4.81 -5.26 -23.20
CA ALA A 24 4.69 -4.20 -24.20
C ALA A 24 5.38 -2.87 -23.80
N SER A 25 6.02 -2.78 -22.64
CA SER A 25 6.71 -1.55 -22.21
C SER A 25 8.17 -1.49 -22.63
N LEU A 26 8.72 -0.28 -22.76
CA LEU A 26 10.14 -0.01 -23.03
C LEU A 26 11.04 -0.22 -21.80
N THR A 27 10.67 -1.15 -20.92
CA THR A 27 11.37 -1.42 -19.66
C THR A 27 12.30 -2.63 -19.82
N ASN A 28 13.50 -2.57 -19.21
CA ASN A 28 14.44 -3.69 -19.23
C ASN A 28 14.03 -4.79 -18.22
N ASP A 29 12.98 -5.53 -18.56
CA ASP A 29 12.41 -6.57 -17.71
C ASP A 29 13.34 -7.77 -17.55
N SER A 30 14.12 -8.12 -18.57
CA SER A 30 15.11 -9.21 -18.51
C SER A 30 16.20 -8.90 -17.49
N LEU A 31 16.78 -7.70 -17.53
CA LEU A 31 17.78 -7.28 -16.56
C LEU A 31 17.20 -7.20 -15.15
N ARG A 32 15.96 -6.69 -14.99
CA ARG A 32 15.29 -6.69 -13.68
C ARG A 32 15.20 -8.10 -13.10
N LYS A 33 14.82 -9.10 -13.90
CA LYS A 33 14.69 -10.49 -13.46
C LYS A 33 16.04 -11.10 -13.10
N GLU A 34 17.07 -10.82 -13.89
CA GLU A 34 18.44 -11.26 -13.61
C GLU A 34 18.96 -10.66 -12.30
N LEU A 35 18.88 -9.34 -12.13
CA LEU A 35 19.30 -8.65 -10.92
C LEU A 35 18.51 -9.11 -9.70
N LEU A 36 17.20 -9.34 -9.84
CA LEU A 36 16.35 -9.88 -8.77
C LEU A 36 16.84 -11.25 -8.30
N ALA A 37 17.23 -12.16 -9.20
CA ALA A 37 17.77 -13.46 -8.83
C ALA A 37 19.11 -13.38 -8.08
N GLN A 38 19.87 -12.29 -8.28
CA GLN A 38 21.18 -12.08 -7.67
C GLN A 38 21.14 -11.22 -6.39
N ALA A 39 20.05 -10.47 -6.18
CA ALA A 39 19.94 -9.44 -5.14
C ALA A 39 20.08 -9.95 -3.70
N GLU A 40 19.78 -11.23 -3.42
CA GLU A 40 20.03 -11.83 -2.09
C GLU A 40 21.50 -12.07 -1.81
N LYS A 41 22.30 -12.30 -2.87
CA LYS A 41 23.69 -12.75 -2.76
C LYS A 41 24.69 -11.63 -3.04
N SER A 42 24.26 -10.55 -3.70
CA SER A 42 25.12 -9.45 -4.13
C SER A 42 24.48 -8.11 -3.79
N SER A 43 25.15 -7.35 -2.92
CA SER A 43 24.75 -5.97 -2.59
C SER A 43 24.79 -5.05 -3.81
N SER A 44 25.80 -5.23 -4.68
CA SER A 44 25.92 -4.47 -5.92
C SER A 44 24.73 -4.74 -6.86
N ALA A 45 24.34 -6.02 -7.03
CA ALA A 45 23.20 -6.38 -7.86
C ALA A 45 21.89 -5.83 -7.27
N ARG A 46 21.79 -5.82 -5.93
CA ARG A 46 20.64 -5.26 -5.21
C ARG A 46 20.53 -3.74 -5.39
N ASP A 47 21.64 -3.01 -5.34
CA ASP A 47 21.63 -1.56 -5.56
C ASP A 47 21.25 -1.22 -7.01
N GLU A 48 21.79 -1.95 -8.00
CA GLU A 48 21.38 -1.80 -9.40
C GLU A 48 19.91 -2.15 -9.62
N LEU A 49 19.41 -3.20 -8.97
CA LEU A 49 17.99 -3.57 -9.01
C LEU A 49 17.11 -2.43 -8.49
N ILE A 50 17.49 -1.81 -7.37
CA ILE A 50 16.73 -0.72 -6.76
C ILE A 50 16.70 0.51 -7.68
N GLU A 51 17.83 0.86 -8.30
CA GLU A 51 17.89 1.95 -9.28
C GLU A 51 17.01 1.65 -10.50
N LEU A 52 17.08 0.43 -11.04
CA LEU A 52 16.26 0.01 -12.17
C LEU A 52 14.76 0.00 -11.85
N MET A 53 14.38 -0.55 -10.68
CA MET A 53 12.98 -0.60 -10.24
C MET A 53 12.43 0.80 -9.98
N ASP A 54 13.20 1.70 -9.35
CA ASP A 54 12.77 3.09 -9.16
C ASP A 54 12.49 3.78 -10.50
N LYS A 55 13.37 3.59 -11.50
CA LYS A 55 13.16 4.10 -12.85
C LYS A 55 11.89 3.54 -13.50
N GLN A 56 11.69 2.23 -13.42
CA GLN A 56 10.52 1.57 -14.03
C GLN A 56 9.21 1.97 -13.35
N ILE A 57 9.19 2.10 -12.03
CA ILE A 57 8.03 2.61 -11.28
C ILE A 57 7.67 4.02 -11.78
N ARG A 58 8.66 4.90 -11.91
CA ARG A 58 8.46 6.28 -12.41
C ARG A 58 8.11 6.34 -13.90
N TYR A 59 8.56 5.38 -14.71
CA TYR A 59 8.10 5.22 -16.08
C TYR A 59 6.59 4.92 -16.12
N PHE A 60 6.11 3.93 -15.37
CA PHE A 60 4.69 3.59 -15.35
C PHE A 60 3.78 4.65 -14.73
N GLY A 61 4.31 5.53 -13.88
CA GLY A 61 3.60 6.71 -13.40
C GLY A 61 3.57 7.88 -14.40
N SER A 62 4.24 7.78 -15.53
CA SER A 62 4.26 8.82 -16.57
C SER A 62 3.33 8.43 -17.72
N SER A 63 2.75 9.42 -18.41
CA SER A 63 2.29 9.19 -19.78
C SER A 63 3.49 9.06 -20.72
N ASP A 64 3.39 8.28 -21.79
CA ASP A 64 4.52 8.08 -22.73
C ASP A 64 5.02 9.41 -23.32
N LEU A 65 4.11 10.35 -23.60
CA LEU A 65 4.44 11.69 -24.08
C LEU A 65 5.19 12.49 -22.99
N ALA A 66 4.71 12.49 -21.75
CA ALA A 66 5.39 13.19 -20.66
C ALA A 66 6.75 12.56 -20.35
N TYR A 67 6.87 11.24 -20.44
CA TYR A 67 8.14 10.54 -20.27
C TYR A 67 9.15 10.94 -21.34
N PHE A 68 8.73 10.92 -22.61
CA PHE A 68 9.56 11.33 -23.74
C PHE A 68 9.99 12.80 -23.61
N ALA A 69 9.05 13.71 -23.35
CA ALA A 69 9.36 15.13 -23.17
C ALA A 69 10.36 15.35 -22.03
N ARG A 70 10.15 14.75 -20.86
CA ARG A 70 11.09 14.85 -19.72
C ARG A 70 12.44 14.19 -20.03
N SER A 71 12.46 13.11 -20.82
CA SER A 71 13.69 12.43 -21.24
C SER A 71 14.56 13.27 -22.18
N LEU A 72 13.98 14.25 -22.88
CA LEU A 72 14.72 15.19 -23.72
C LEU A 72 15.42 16.28 -22.90
N PHE A 73 14.88 16.63 -21.73
CA PHE A 73 15.41 17.69 -20.86
C PHE A 73 16.18 17.16 -19.64
N ASN A 74 16.01 15.88 -19.29
CA ASN A 74 16.71 15.19 -18.20
C ASN A 74 16.92 13.71 -18.58
N SER A 75 17.96 13.06 -18.06
CA SER A 75 18.32 11.68 -18.42
C SER A 75 17.34 10.59 -17.96
N ASP A 76 16.34 10.94 -17.14
CA ASP A 76 15.55 9.98 -16.38
C ASP A 76 14.06 9.90 -16.73
N GLY A 77 13.49 10.92 -17.42
CA GLY A 77 12.15 10.92 -18.04
C GLY A 77 10.91 10.69 -17.15
N GLY A 78 11.04 9.95 -16.05
CA GLY A 78 9.95 9.52 -15.18
C GLY A 78 9.42 10.64 -14.30
N VAL A 79 8.15 10.50 -13.93
CA VAL A 79 7.46 11.34 -12.95
C VAL A 79 8.19 11.31 -11.61
N SER A 80 8.21 12.42 -10.86
CA SER A 80 8.82 12.38 -9.52
C SER A 80 8.05 11.43 -8.60
N ALA A 81 8.73 10.83 -7.62
CA ALA A 81 8.05 9.96 -6.65
C ALA A 81 6.93 10.72 -5.89
N ASN A 82 7.12 12.01 -5.64
CA ASN A 82 6.14 12.87 -4.98
C ASN A 82 4.89 13.10 -5.84
N GLU A 83 5.08 13.37 -7.13
CA GLU A 83 3.99 13.56 -8.10
C GLU A 83 3.22 12.25 -8.30
N MET A 84 3.91 11.11 -8.44
CA MET A 84 3.25 9.80 -8.52
C MET A 84 2.40 9.48 -7.28
N ILE A 85 2.88 9.77 -6.06
CA ILE A 85 2.09 9.57 -4.84
C ILE A 85 0.87 10.50 -4.85
N ALA A 86 1.04 11.75 -5.26
CA ALA A 86 -0.08 12.70 -5.38
C ALA A 86 -1.15 12.20 -6.37
N ASP A 87 -0.73 11.70 -7.54
CA ASP A 87 -1.65 11.11 -8.52
C ASP A 87 -2.40 9.91 -7.96
N VAL A 88 -1.72 9.05 -7.19
CA VAL A 88 -2.35 7.90 -6.52
C VAL A 88 -3.32 8.36 -5.43
N CYS A 89 -3.02 9.44 -4.69
CA CYS A 89 -3.94 10.02 -3.71
C CYS A 89 -5.20 10.58 -4.39
N GLU A 90 -5.05 11.34 -5.47
CA GLU A 90 -6.17 11.85 -6.27
C GLU A 90 -7.02 10.69 -6.79
N LYS A 91 -6.36 9.67 -7.33
CA LYS A 91 -7.04 8.51 -7.89
C LYS A 91 -7.78 7.69 -6.85
N SER A 92 -7.21 7.58 -5.65
CA SER A 92 -7.84 6.92 -4.51
C SER A 92 -8.85 7.85 -3.81
N LYS A 93 -9.00 9.10 -4.26
CA LYS A 93 -9.87 10.13 -3.65
C LYS A 93 -9.63 10.20 -2.14
N VAL A 94 -8.36 10.28 -1.74
CA VAL A 94 -7.92 10.49 -0.36
C VAL A 94 -7.10 11.77 -0.28
N LYS A 95 -7.24 12.50 0.81
CA LYS A 95 -6.46 13.72 1.07
C LYS A 95 -5.36 13.38 2.07
N ILE A 96 -4.13 13.77 1.75
CA ILE A 96 -2.99 13.68 2.68
C ILE A 96 -2.29 15.03 2.76
N LYS A 97 -1.73 15.36 3.93
CA LYS A 97 -0.87 16.53 4.07
C LYS A 97 0.39 16.37 3.22
N LEU A 98 0.60 17.33 2.32
CA LEU A 98 1.79 17.39 1.47
C LEU A 98 2.98 17.86 2.31
N GLY A 99 3.90 16.93 2.61
CA GLY A 99 5.09 17.20 3.43
C GLY A 99 5.74 15.91 3.93
N GLY A 100 7.00 16.00 4.35
CA GLY A 100 7.79 14.84 4.77
C GLY A 100 8.47 14.11 3.62
N SER A 101 9.14 13.00 3.97
CA SER A 101 9.84 12.14 3.04
C SER A 101 8.88 11.41 2.09
N VAL A 102 9.42 10.75 1.06
CA VAL A 102 8.65 9.84 0.19
C VAL A 102 8.00 8.72 1.01
N GLU A 103 8.69 8.23 2.04
CA GLU A 103 8.20 7.19 2.93
C GLU A 103 7.02 7.69 3.78
N SER A 104 7.17 8.82 4.48
CA SER A 104 6.07 9.44 5.23
C SER A 104 4.82 9.68 4.38
N ARG A 105 4.98 10.04 3.10
CA ARG A 105 3.86 10.22 2.18
C ARG A 105 3.17 8.89 1.81
N LEU A 106 3.92 7.81 1.64
CA LEU A 106 3.38 6.48 1.39
C LEU A 106 2.64 5.93 2.63
N GLU A 107 3.18 6.17 3.83
CA GLU A 107 2.53 5.83 5.10
C GLU A 107 1.19 6.57 5.26
N LYS A 108 1.17 7.88 4.97
CA LYS A 108 -0.04 8.71 4.97
C LYS A 108 -1.07 8.23 3.95
N LEU A 109 -0.64 7.89 2.74
CA LEU A 109 -1.50 7.34 1.70
C LEU A 109 -2.18 6.05 2.19
N VAL A 110 -1.39 5.10 2.73
CA VAL A 110 -1.93 3.84 3.25
C VAL A 110 -2.89 4.06 4.39
N THR A 111 -2.53 4.89 5.37
CA THR A 111 -3.38 5.25 6.50
C THR A 111 -4.71 5.83 6.02
N ALA A 112 -4.69 6.78 5.09
CA ALA A 112 -5.89 7.40 4.56
C ALA A 112 -6.77 6.44 3.74
N VAL A 113 -6.17 5.52 2.99
CA VAL A 113 -6.89 4.49 2.22
C VAL A 113 -7.57 3.48 3.15
N VAL A 114 -6.87 3.06 4.21
CA VAL A 114 -7.45 2.15 5.21
C VAL A 114 -8.57 2.84 5.99
N GLU A 115 -8.35 4.07 6.42
CA GLU A 115 -9.36 4.87 7.12
C GLU A 115 -10.64 4.99 6.28
N LYS A 116 -10.49 5.27 4.98
CA LYS A 116 -11.61 5.33 4.05
C LYS A 116 -12.32 3.98 3.86
N GLU A 117 -11.59 2.87 3.78
CA GLU A 117 -12.20 1.55 3.70
C GLU A 117 -13.00 1.22 4.96
N LEU A 118 -12.45 1.50 6.14
CA LEU A 118 -13.12 1.27 7.42
C LEU A 118 -14.38 2.13 7.57
N LEU A 119 -14.30 3.42 7.24
CA LEU A 119 -15.44 4.35 7.28
C LEU A 119 -16.54 4.01 6.25
N SER A 120 -16.23 3.22 5.22
CA SER A 120 -17.23 2.75 4.26
C SER A 120 -18.11 1.62 4.82
N LYS A 121 -17.74 1.04 5.95
CA LYS A 121 -18.45 -0.07 6.61
C LYS A 121 -19.36 0.45 7.71
N THR A 122 -20.48 -0.23 7.87
CA THR A 122 -21.36 0.00 9.02
C THR A 122 -20.68 -0.43 10.31
N PRO A 123 -21.05 0.16 11.46
CA PRO A 123 -20.52 -0.25 12.75
C PRO A 123 -20.73 -1.74 13.07
N ASP A 124 -21.82 -2.34 12.59
CA ASP A 124 -22.09 -3.77 12.76
C ASP A 124 -21.17 -4.65 11.90
N GLU A 125 -20.86 -4.23 10.68
CA GLU A 125 -19.86 -4.89 9.83
C GLU A 125 -18.47 -4.82 10.46
N LEU A 126 -18.06 -3.66 10.98
CA LEU A 126 -16.79 -3.49 11.68
C LEU A 126 -16.72 -4.34 12.96
N ALA A 127 -17.76 -4.32 13.79
CA ALA A 127 -17.82 -5.11 15.01
C ALA A 127 -17.75 -6.62 14.72
N LYS A 128 -18.46 -7.06 13.68
CA LYS A 128 -18.37 -8.45 13.22
C LYS A 128 -16.97 -8.78 12.71
N ALA A 129 -16.34 -7.88 11.97
CA ALA A 129 -14.96 -8.03 11.50
C ALA A 129 -14.00 -8.21 12.67
N PHE A 130 -14.05 -7.33 13.67
CA PHE A 130 -13.19 -7.44 14.84
C PHE A 130 -13.41 -8.72 15.65
N LYS A 131 -14.67 -9.12 15.84
CA LYS A 131 -14.99 -10.38 16.52
C LYS A 131 -14.45 -11.59 15.76
N ASP A 132 -14.64 -11.63 14.45
CA ASP A 132 -14.15 -12.72 13.60
C ASP A 132 -12.61 -12.73 13.49
N MET A 133 -11.95 -11.59 13.77
CA MET A 133 -10.49 -11.50 13.92
C MET A 133 -9.96 -12.08 15.25
N GLY A 134 -10.82 -12.66 16.08
CA GLY A 134 -10.45 -13.17 17.40
C GLY A 134 -10.18 -12.07 18.41
N ILE A 135 -10.63 -10.83 18.12
CA ILE A 135 -10.61 -9.74 19.08
C ILE A 135 -11.88 -9.86 19.92
N GLU A 136 -11.81 -10.77 20.89
CA GLU A 136 -12.77 -10.87 21.98
C GLU A 136 -12.50 -9.68 22.92
N ASP A 137 -13.54 -8.98 23.37
CA ASP A 137 -13.48 -7.77 24.21
C ASP A 137 -13.20 -6.42 23.52
N ILE A 138 -13.33 -6.30 22.20
CA ILE A 138 -13.79 -5.00 21.68
C ILE A 138 -15.18 -4.80 22.26
N ASP A 139 -15.26 -3.92 23.25
CA ASP A 139 -16.51 -3.43 23.79
C ASP A 139 -17.25 -2.80 22.61
N ARG A 140 -18.15 -3.59 22.03
CA ARG A 140 -18.91 -3.23 20.84
C ARG A 140 -19.57 -1.89 21.12
N ASP A 141 -20.01 -1.65 22.34
CA ASP A 141 -20.60 -0.40 22.76
C ASP A 141 -19.59 0.75 22.75
N LYS A 142 -18.31 0.56 23.10
CA LYS A 142 -17.28 1.62 22.95
C LYS A 142 -16.94 1.93 21.49
N VAL A 143 -16.75 0.92 20.65
CA VAL A 143 -16.50 1.17 19.21
C VAL A 143 -17.72 1.80 18.56
N MET A 144 -18.93 1.35 18.91
CA MET A 144 -20.18 1.91 18.42
C MET A 144 -20.46 3.31 18.97
N GLU A 145 -20.18 3.59 20.24
CA GLU A 145 -20.37 4.91 20.88
C GLU A 145 -19.38 5.92 20.31
N HIS A 146 -18.14 5.52 20.05
CA HIS A 146 -17.15 6.38 19.39
C HIS A 146 -17.47 6.61 17.90
N LEU A 147 -17.89 5.58 17.15
CA LEU A 147 -18.32 5.73 15.75
C LEU A 147 -19.61 6.55 15.60
N LYS A 148 -20.56 6.40 16.55
CA LYS A 148 -21.85 7.12 16.53
C LYS A 148 -21.75 8.56 17.05
N SER A 149 -20.91 8.83 18.05
CA SER A 149 -20.79 10.17 18.64
C SER A 149 -20.11 11.17 17.71
N ASN A 150 -19.23 10.71 16.81
CA ASN A 150 -18.44 11.58 15.95
C ASN A 150 -18.34 11.04 14.52
N GLY A 151 -19.39 11.22 13.71
CA GLY A 151 -19.43 10.86 12.28
C GLY A 151 -18.38 11.55 11.37
N LYS A 152 -17.29 12.08 11.94
CA LYS A 152 -16.16 12.75 11.29
C LYS A 152 -14.77 12.37 11.88
N MET A 153 -14.69 11.47 12.86
CA MET A 153 -13.41 11.15 13.54
C MET A 153 -12.73 9.92 12.92
N ALA A 154 -11.40 9.96 12.83
CA ALA A 154 -10.59 8.85 12.37
C ALA A 154 -10.69 7.61 13.28
N ILE A 155 -10.89 6.44 12.69
CA ILE A 155 -11.05 5.13 13.32
C ILE A 155 -9.70 4.53 13.69
N LEU A 156 -8.65 4.74 12.90
CA LEU A 156 -7.35 4.11 13.12
C LEU A 156 -6.76 4.39 14.52
N PRO A 157 -6.69 5.63 15.04
CA PRO A 157 -6.19 5.87 16.39
C PRO A 157 -6.91 5.06 17.48
N ILE A 158 -8.23 4.85 17.31
CA ILE A 158 -9.04 4.04 18.23
C ILE A 158 -8.64 2.57 18.15
N ILE A 159 -8.47 2.04 16.93
CA ILE A 159 -7.98 0.67 16.72
C ILE A 159 -6.60 0.50 17.37
N PHE A 160 -5.70 1.48 17.23
CA PHE A 160 -4.39 1.46 17.88
C PHE A 160 -4.49 1.47 19.41
N GLN A 161 -5.39 2.26 19.97
CA GLN A 161 -5.60 2.34 21.42
C GLN A 161 -6.15 1.04 22.00
N ILE A 162 -7.09 0.39 21.30
CA ILE A 162 -7.76 -0.83 21.80
C ILE A 162 -6.91 -2.07 21.56
N LEU A 163 -6.31 -2.22 20.37
CA LEU A 163 -5.62 -3.45 19.96
C LEU A 163 -4.11 -3.41 20.13
N GLY A 164 -3.56 -2.23 20.36
CA GLY A 164 -2.14 -1.98 20.36
C GLY A 164 -1.52 -1.94 18.96
N PRO A 165 -0.29 -1.40 18.83
CA PRO A 165 0.32 -1.12 17.53
C PRO A 165 0.52 -2.34 16.63
N LYS A 166 0.90 -3.49 17.22
CA LYS A 166 1.21 -4.70 16.45
C LYS A 166 -0.03 -5.24 15.71
N VAL A 167 -1.16 -5.31 16.40
CA VAL A 167 -2.41 -5.84 15.82
C VAL A 167 -2.98 -4.84 14.83
N ALA A 168 -2.98 -3.54 15.18
CA ALA A 168 -3.47 -2.49 14.30
C ALA A 168 -2.69 -2.38 12.98
N LEU A 169 -1.34 -2.47 13.03
CA LEU A 169 -0.51 -2.51 11.82
C LEU A 169 -0.77 -3.76 10.96
N GLY A 170 -1.04 -4.91 11.60
CA GLY A 170 -1.44 -6.12 10.89
C GLY A 170 -2.79 -5.96 10.17
N ILE A 171 -3.76 -5.28 10.78
CA ILE A 171 -5.05 -4.96 10.14
C ILE A 171 -4.83 -4.04 8.93
N ILE A 172 -3.98 -3.01 9.05
CA ILE A 172 -3.61 -2.13 7.93
C ILE A 172 -3.00 -2.95 6.79
N GLU A 173 -2.02 -3.81 7.08
CA GLU A 173 -1.36 -4.68 6.09
C GLU A 173 -2.39 -5.57 5.38
N VAL A 174 -3.31 -6.20 6.11
CA VAL A 174 -4.38 -7.05 5.54
C VAL A 174 -5.32 -6.26 4.63
N ILE A 175 -5.80 -5.10 5.07
CA ILE A 175 -6.73 -4.28 4.29
C ILE A 175 -6.09 -3.87 2.97
N ILE A 176 -4.87 -3.32 3.02
CA ILE A 176 -4.14 -2.89 1.83
C ILE A 176 -3.92 -4.05 0.86
N ILE A 177 -3.54 -5.23 1.36
CA ILE A 177 -3.27 -6.35 0.49
C ILE A 177 -4.55 -6.88 -0.16
N SER A 178 -5.66 -6.86 0.57
CA SER A 178 -6.97 -7.21 0.03
C SER A 178 -7.37 -6.24 -1.09
N ILE A 179 -7.12 -4.95 -0.92
CA ILE A 179 -7.32 -3.92 -1.96
C ILE A 179 -6.42 -4.21 -3.17
N ILE A 180 -5.13 -4.44 -2.95
CA ILE A 180 -4.15 -4.74 -4.01
C ILE A 180 -4.57 -5.98 -4.81
N ALA A 181 -4.98 -7.06 -4.13
CA ALA A 181 -5.40 -8.32 -4.73
C ALA A 181 -6.55 -8.13 -5.74
N GLN A 182 -7.46 -7.19 -5.47
CA GLN A 182 -8.55 -6.84 -6.37
C GLN A 182 -8.07 -6.11 -7.64
N ILE A 183 -6.91 -5.44 -7.59
CA ILE A 183 -6.32 -4.71 -8.73
C ILE A 183 -5.44 -5.63 -9.59
N VAL A 184 -4.54 -6.40 -8.96
CA VAL A 184 -3.52 -7.20 -9.67
C VAL A 184 -4.04 -8.55 -10.19
N GLY A 185 -5.25 -8.94 -9.76
CA GLY A 185 -5.89 -10.19 -10.16
C GLY A 185 -5.45 -11.41 -9.35
N ARG A 186 -6.19 -12.52 -9.53
CA ARG A 186 -6.14 -13.70 -8.65
C ARG A 186 -4.77 -14.35 -8.53
N GLU A 187 -3.99 -14.44 -9.60
CA GLU A 187 -2.70 -15.14 -9.56
C GLU A 187 -1.61 -14.35 -8.82
N ALA A 188 -1.48 -13.04 -9.08
CA ALA A 188 -0.56 -12.18 -8.34
C ALA A 188 -0.98 -12.03 -6.86
N ALA A 189 -2.29 -11.99 -6.59
CA ALA A 189 -2.83 -11.97 -5.23
C ALA A 189 -2.46 -13.21 -4.42
N LYS A 190 -2.45 -14.42 -5.00
CA LYS A 190 -2.09 -15.66 -4.29
C LYS A 190 -0.66 -15.61 -3.73
N VAL A 191 0.28 -15.07 -4.50
CA VAL A 191 1.69 -14.95 -4.07
C VAL A 191 1.80 -14.00 -2.87
N LEU A 192 1.14 -12.84 -2.96
CA LEU A 192 1.06 -11.87 -1.85
C LEU A 192 0.47 -12.50 -0.58
N VAL A 193 -0.74 -13.07 -0.69
CA VAL A 193 -1.47 -13.65 0.45
C VAL A 193 -0.64 -14.73 1.12
N LYS A 194 0.02 -15.60 0.34
CA LYS A 194 0.89 -16.66 0.87
C LYS A 194 2.03 -16.09 1.71
N GLU A 195 2.70 -15.04 1.23
CA GLU A 195 3.84 -14.47 1.96
C GLU A 195 3.43 -13.73 3.22
N ILE A 196 2.29 -13.05 3.19
CA ILE A 196 1.73 -12.37 4.37
C ILE A 196 1.30 -13.34 5.44
N VAL A 197 0.60 -14.41 5.05
CA VAL A 197 0.23 -15.49 5.98
C VAL A 197 1.47 -16.12 6.61
N LYS A 198 2.53 -16.32 5.82
CA LYS A 198 3.81 -16.86 6.31
C LYS A 198 4.47 -15.92 7.33
N ARG A 199 4.45 -14.62 7.09
CA ARG A 199 5.02 -13.60 7.99
C ARG A 199 4.18 -13.36 9.24
N ASN A 200 2.87 -13.49 9.11
CA ASN A 200 1.90 -13.21 10.16
C ASN A 200 0.94 -14.41 10.30
N PRO A 201 1.38 -15.53 10.90
CA PRO A 201 0.58 -16.77 10.95
C PRO A 201 -0.77 -16.62 11.65
N TRP A 202 -0.88 -15.65 12.57
CA TRP A 202 -2.12 -15.30 13.25
C TRP A 202 -3.20 -14.76 12.29
N LEU A 203 -2.82 -14.31 11.09
CA LEU A 203 -3.78 -13.86 10.07
C LEU A 203 -4.68 -15.00 9.56
N ASN A 204 -4.21 -16.25 9.66
CA ASN A 204 -5.06 -17.41 9.38
C ASN A 204 -6.27 -17.49 10.30
N ALA A 205 -6.20 -16.88 11.50
CA ALA A 205 -7.30 -16.83 12.44
C ALA A 205 -8.39 -15.82 12.04
N LEU A 206 -8.10 -14.86 11.13
CA LEU A 206 -9.08 -13.86 10.70
C LEU A 206 -10.14 -14.41 9.73
N GLY A 207 -9.99 -15.66 9.27
CA GLY A 207 -11.04 -16.39 8.56
C GLY A 207 -11.56 -15.75 7.27
N PRO A 208 -12.83 -16.02 6.88
CA PRO A 208 -13.45 -15.51 5.65
C PRO A 208 -13.51 -13.98 5.52
N TRP A 209 -13.26 -13.22 6.60
CA TRP A 209 -13.21 -11.75 6.56
C TRP A 209 -12.09 -11.19 5.71
N MET A 210 -11.01 -11.96 5.48
CA MET A 210 -9.99 -11.65 4.46
C MET A 210 -10.59 -11.29 3.09
N TRP A 211 -11.82 -11.73 2.82
CA TRP A 211 -12.54 -11.52 1.56
C TRP A 211 -13.75 -10.58 1.67
N GLY A 212 -14.10 -10.11 2.87
CA GLY A 212 -15.29 -9.27 3.14
C GLY A 212 -15.07 -7.77 2.91
N LEU A 213 -13.81 -7.33 2.85
CA LEU A 213 -13.47 -5.95 2.50
C LEU A 213 -13.69 -5.72 1.01
N SER A 214 -14.36 -4.62 0.68
CA SER A 214 -14.74 -4.33 -0.70
C SER A 214 -14.15 -2.99 -1.08
N ALA A 215 -13.01 -3.00 -1.77
CA ALA A 215 -12.43 -1.80 -2.37
C ALA A 215 -13.21 -1.37 -3.62
N ALA A 216 -14.54 -1.56 -3.62
CA ALA A 216 -15.42 -1.28 -4.73
C ALA A 216 -15.32 0.20 -5.15
N TRP A 217 -15.11 1.10 -4.18
CA TRP A 217 -14.86 2.51 -4.42
C TRP A 217 -13.56 2.78 -5.19
N LEU A 218 -12.57 1.89 -5.09
CA LEU A 218 -11.29 2.00 -5.79
C LEU A 218 -11.33 1.33 -7.18
N ALA A 219 -12.10 0.25 -7.33
CA ALA A 219 -12.18 -0.54 -8.56
C ALA A 219 -12.70 0.26 -9.78
N PHE A 220 -13.65 1.18 -9.58
CA PHE A 220 -14.16 2.04 -10.66
C PHE A 220 -13.15 3.08 -11.12
N ASP A 221 -12.25 3.51 -10.23
CA ASP A 221 -11.29 4.55 -10.54
C ASP A 221 -10.02 3.95 -11.18
N VAL A 222 -9.53 2.77 -10.77
CA VAL A 222 -8.27 2.14 -11.27
C VAL A 222 -8.40 1.47 -12.65
N GLN A 223 -9.09 2.11 -13.61
CA GLN A 223 -9.26 1.58 -14.97
C GLN A 223 -8.10 1.88 -15.92
N GLY A 224 -7.27 2.89 -15.61
CA GLY A 224 -6.12 3.25 -16.44
C GLY A 224 -4.97 2.23 -16.32
N PRO A 225 -4.32 1.82 -17.43
CA PRO A 225 -3.20 0.86 -17.41
C PRO A 225 -2.05 1.27 -16.47
N ALA A 226 -1.75 2.57 -16.39
CA ALA A 226 -0.75 3.11 -15.46
C ALA A 226 -1.14 2.87 -13.98
N TYR A 227 -2.38 3.17 -13.62
CA TYR A 227 -2.87 3.06 -12.23
C TYR A 227 -2.97 1.62 -11.73
N ARG A 228 -3.17 0.65 -12.64
CA ARG A 228 -3.11 -0.78 -12.30
C ARG A 228 -1.71 -1.24 -11.85
N LYS A 229 -0.68 -0.42 -12.06
CA LYS A 229 0.67 -0.64 -11.57
C LYS A 229 1.02 0.30 -10.42
N THR A 230 0.80 1.60 -10.58
CA THR A 230 1.25 2.59 -9.59
C THR A 230 0.47 2.52 -8.28
N VAL A 231 -0.85 2.30 -8.32
CA VAL A 231 -1.66 2.17 -7.10
C VAL A 231 -1.21 0.98 -6.25
N PRO A 232 -1.16 -0.26 -6.77
CA PRO A 232 -0.74 -1.38 -5.94
C PRO A 232 0.72 -1.30 -5.48
N ILE A 233 1.61 -0.69 -6.25
CA ILE A 233 3.00 -0.46 -5.82
C ILE A 233 3.07 0.58 -4.68
N CYS A 234 2.40 1.72 -4.82
CA CYS A 234 2.42 2.76 -3.77
C CYS A 234 1.78 2.27 -2.47
N LEU A 235 0.64 1.57 -2.55
CA LEU A 235 0.00 1.00 -1.36
C LEU A 235 0.90 -0.03 -0.67
N TYR A 236 1.53 -0.92 -1.44
CA TYR A 236 2.43 -1.92 -0.88
C TYR A 236 3.68 -1.30 -0.23
N LEU A 237 4.30 -0.31 -0.90
CA LEU A 237 5.46 0.38 -0.35
C LEU A 237 5.12 1.20 0.90
N GLY A 238 3.88 1.70 1.03
CA GLY A 238 3.43 2.31 2.29
C GLY A 238 3.33 1.29 3.43
N VAL A 239 2.89 0.07 3.16
CA VAL A 239 2.92 -1.04 4.15
C VAL A 239 4.35 -1.41 4.53
N VAL A 240 5.29 -1.40 3.56
CA VAL A 240 6.72 -1.57 3.86
C VAL A 240 7.23 -0.48 4.80
N GLY A 241 6.82 0.78 4.60
CA GLY A 241 7.24 1.91 5.45
C GLY A 241 6.78 1.74 6.90
N LEU A 242 5.53 1.33 7.08
CA LEU A 242 4.94 1.10 8.39
C LEU A 242 5.56 -0.08 9.18
N ARG A 243 6.34 -0.95 8.54
CA ARG A 243 6.84 -2.20 9.14
C ARG A 243 7.82 -1.97 10.30
N ASP A 244 8.66 -0.96 10.19
CA ASP A 244 9.69 -0.64 11.19
C ASP A 244 9.18 0.40 12.21
N GLY A 245 7.86 0.66 12.21
CA GLY A 245 7.24 1.80 12.88
C GLY A 245 7.16 3.01 11.94
N PRO A 246 6.05 3.77 11.97
CA PRO A 246 5.86 4.87 11.04
C PRO A 246 6.85 6.02 11.32
N GLU A 247 7.33 6.71 10.28
CA GLU A 247 8.15 7.93 10.45
C GLU A 247 7.42 9.01 11.25
N THR A 248 6.08 8.99 11.23
CA THR A 248 5.22 9.89 12.01
C THR A 248 4.18 9.07 12.75
N PRO A 249 3.96 9.29 14.07
CA PRO A 249 2.93 8.55 14.82
C PRO A 249 1.58 8.57 14.11
N ILE A 250 0.90 7.42 14.03
CA ILE A 250 -0.38 7.29 13.31
C ILE A 250 -1.47 8.17 13.93
N THR A 251 -1.36 8.49 15.23
CA THR A 251 -2.19 9.50 15.91
C THR A 251 -2.12 10.86 15.22
N ASP A 252 -0.93 11.24 14.77
CA ASP A 252 -0.65 12.54 14.16
C ASP A 252 -0.95 12.53 12.64
N LEU A 253 -1.10 11.33 12.06
CA LEU A 253 -1.56 11.14 10.68
C LEU A 253 -3.09 11.31 10.56
N ALA A 254 -3.82 10.99 11.63
CA ALA A 254 -5.27 11.01 11.69
C ALA A 254 -5.87 12.39 12.05
N GLU A 255 -5.08 13.28 12.67
CA GLU A 255 -5.57 14.56 13.19
C GLU A 255 -6.00 15.59 12.14
N THR A 256 -5.94 15.30 10.83
CA THR A 256 -6.20 16.34 9.83
C THR A 256 -6.95 15.88 8.60
N THR A 257 -8.26 15.86 8.73
CA THR A 257 -9.18 16.06 7.61
C THR A 257 -10.08 17.26 7.93
N ASP A 258 -9.55 18.46 7.69
CA ASP A 258 -10.36 19.65 7.43
C ASP A 258 -10.57 19.81 5.92
#